data_AF-Q8IJS4-F1
#
_entry.id   AF-Q8IJS4-F1
#
_cell.length_a   1.000
_cell.length_b   1.000
_cell.length_c   1.000
_cell.angle_alpha   90.00
_cell.angle_beta   90.00
_cell.angle_gamma   90.00
#
_symmetry.space_group_name_H-M   'P 1'
#
loop_
_entity.id
_entity.type
_entity.pdbx_description
1 polymer ?
#
loop_
_entity_poly.entity_id
_entity_poly.type
_entity_poly.pdbx_seq_one_letter_code
_entity_poly.pdbx_strand_id
1 'polypeptide(L)'
;MNNFQRVIYASRFMRVFGKFKRAQLREKPQRKIGPFCNPVKRLVRLKEKERLFCEIGLPRMIPRAKVRESEKLLEVIEAPKVKKEVLERRLEFLLSNESVYQQLYNKMYNGITPYQCELYMWERQMRDLRKVYRAQYLHKLSEVTNEEREKQLKLLLQTKEDKRKRRQEIRERILQDKKRRAILKDRLCLEKKVTQSILFKRQSNRKKKNIYWLMKLQQKSTYLNELDFKNKIEQTNQENDPLFNRNISVSSLYKNLGYQTKEDKNENTKVFKVDKVYRKLLEDSFEFLEEDEEQYEQNFVENINDPNHVSHKQRAHILYSSFTNEEKIKLLDDKIAILTKTIEQKSFSKEVQNNDLMFYIQLKDKLEASKQAFLEKNYLKDVQKVQ
;
A
#
# COMPACT_ATOMS: atom_id res chain seq x y z
N MET A 1 -13.97 3.96 19.73
CA MET A 1 -14.05 3.10 18.53
C MET A 1 -15.03 3.76 17.58
N ASN A 2 -14.54 4.23 16.43
CA ASN A 2 -15.41 4.79 15.39
C ASN A 2 -16.43 3.74 14.93
N ASN A 3 -17.63 4.14 14.49
CA ASN A 3 -18.65 3.21 13.96
C ASN A 3 -18.06 2.23 12.94
N PHE A 4 -17.17 2.72 12.08
CA PHE A 4 -16.46 1.92 11.10
C PHE A 4 -15.62 0.80 11.74
N GLN A 5 -14.94 1.05 12.86
CA GLN A 5 -14.17 0.03 13.56
C GLN A 5 -15.09 -1.03 14.19
N ARG A 6 -16.23 -0.65 14.79
CA ARG A 6 -17.21 -1.63 15.30
C ARG A 6 -17.78 -2.48 14.16
N VAL A 7 -18.18 -1.86 13.05
CA VAL A 7 -18.67 -2.57 11.87
C VAL A 7 -17.60 -3.51 11.31
N ILE A 8 -16.34 -3.09 11.25
CA ILE A 8 -15.23 -3.97 10.85
C ILE A 8 -15.08 -5.14 11.83
N TYR A 9 -15.09 -4.90 13.13
CA TYR A 9 -14.97 -5.96 14.14
C TYR A 9 -16.15 -6.93 14.09
N ALA A 10 -17.39 -6.44 14.00
CA ALA A 10 -18.59 -7.26 13.83
C ALA A 10 -18.54 -8.04 12.49
N SER A 11 -18.10 -7.38 11.41
CA SER A 11 -17.99 -8.02 10.09
C SER A 11 -17.01 -9.20 10.08
N ARG A 12 -16.02 -9.21 10.98
CA ARG A 12 -15.09 -10.34 11.13
C ARG A 12 -15.79 -11.60 11.64
N PHE A 13 -16.85 -11.46 12.43
CA PHE A 13 -17.69 -12.58 12.88
C PHE A 13 -18.70 -13.00 11.81
N MET A 14 -19.15 -12.04 10.98
CA MET A 14 -20.07 -12.29 9.86
C MET A 14 -19.44 -12.86 8.59
N ARG A 15 -18.14 -12.66 8.37
CA ARG A 15 -17.49 -13.07 7.12
C ARG A 15 -17.45 -14.59 7.04
N VAL A 16 -18.30 -15.15 6.18
CA VAL A 16 -18.25 -16.57 5.81
C VAL A 16 -16.82 -16.93 5.40
N PHE A 17 -16.29 -18.02 5.95
CA PHE A 17 -14.96 -18.49 5.60
C PHE A 17 -14.83 -18.66 4.07
N GLY A 18 -13.74 -18.15 3.48
CA GLY A 18 -13.43 -18.35 2.06
C GLY A 18 -13.27 -19.84 1.71
N LYS A 19 -13.29 -20.19 0.41
CA LYS A 19 -13.22 -21.57 -0.11
C LYS A 19 -12.11 -22.39 0.57
N PHE A 20 -10.87 -21.90 0.54
CA PHE A 20 -9.71 -22.52 1.17
C PHE A 20 -9.86 -22.72 2.69
N LYS A 21 -10.43 -21.74 3.40
CA LYS A 21 -10.65 -21.86 4.86
C LYS A 21 -11.72 -22.90 5.18
N ARG A 22 -12.73 -23.06 4.33
CA ARG A 22 -13.75 -24.11 4.47
C ARG A 22 -13.16 -25.50 4.20
N ALA A 23 -12.30 -25.64 3.18
CA ALA A 23 -11.58 -26.87 2.90
C ALA A 23 -10.68 -27.27 4.09
N GLN A 24 -9.88 -26.33 4.61
CA GLN A 24 -9.01 -26.58 5.77
C GLN A 24 -9.79 -27.01 7.04
N LEU A 25 -10.98 -26.44 7.26
CA LEU A 25 -11.86 -26.82 8.38
C LEU A 25 -12.51 -28.20 8.19
N ARG A 26 -12.71 -28.66 6.94
CA ARG A 26 -13.20 -30.01 6.65
C ARG A 26 -12.11 -31.05 6.91
N GLU A 27 -10.88 -30.78 6.48
CA GLU A 27 -9.77 -31.73 6.64
C GLU A 27 -9.28 -31.81 8.08
N LYS A 28 -9.07 -30.67 8.74
CA LYS A 28 -8.50 -30.61 10.10
C LYS A 28 -9.19 -29.53 10.93
N PRO A 29 -10.44 -29.75 11.38
CA PRO A 29 -11.17 -28.77 12.21
C PRO A 29 -10.39 -28.43 13.49
N GLN A 30 -9.73 -29.42 14.09
CA GLN A 30 -9.00 -29.26 15.37
C GLN A 30 -7.85 -28.25 15.29
N ARG A 31 -7.21 -28.03 14.13
CA ARG A 31 -6.08 -27.09 13.99
C ARG A 31 -6.45 -25.64 14.33
N LYS A 32 -7.69 -25.22 14.07
CA LYS A 32 -8.18 -23.87 14.47
C LYS A 32 -9.07 -23.90 15.69
N ILE A 33 -9.76 -25.01 15.89
CA ILE A 33 -10.80 -25.12 16.90
C ILE A 33 -10.20 -25.45 18.27
N GLY A 34 -9.00 -26.03 18.28
CA GLY A 34 -8.33 -26.58 19.46
C GLY A 34 -8.63 -28.08 19.59
N PRO A 35 -7.68 -28.89 20.11
CA PRO A 35 -7.81 -30.35 20.13
C PRO A 35 -9.07 -30.85 20.88
N PHE A 36 -9.52 -30.10 21.88
CA PHE A 36 -10.62 -30.53 22.78
C PHE A 36 -11.97 -29.83 22.51
N CYS A 37 -12.08 -28.97 21.50
CA CYS A 37 -13.32 -28.22 21.26
C CYS A 37 -14.13 -28.79 20.08
N ASN A 38 -15.42 -29.08 20.33
CA ASN A 38 -16.34 -29.45 19.26
C ASN A 38 -16.59 -28.24 18.31
N PRO A 39 -16.40 -28.39 16.98
CA PRO A 39 -16.60 -27.32 15.99
C PRO A 39 -17.95 -26.63 16.09
N VAL A 40 -19.02 -27.41 16.28
CA VAL A 40 -20.40 -26.92 16.27
C VAL A 40 -20.66 -26.01 17.48
N LYS A 41 -20.27 -26.47 18.69
CA LYS A 41 -20.42 -25.68 19.93
C LYS A 41 -19.67 -24.35 19.88
N ARG A 42 -18.59 -24.24 19.11
CA ARG A 42 -17.84 -22.98 18.96
C ARG A 42 -18.52 -22.02 17.97
N LEU A 43 -19.06 -22.52 16.86
CA LEU A 43 -19.80 -21.70 15.90
C LEU A 43 -21.06 -21.08 16.55
N VAL A 44 -21.77 -21.85 17.37
CA VAL A 44 -22.92 -21.34 18.15
C VAL A 44 -22.48 -20.21 19.09
N ARG A 45 -21.41 -20.42 19.88
CA ARG A 45 -20.85 -19.37 20.77
C ARG A 45 -20.42 -18.11 20.01
N LEU A 46 -19.90 -18.24 18.79
CA LEU A 46 -19.52 -17.09 17.97
C LEU A 46 -20.75 -16.30 17.50
N LYS A 47 -21.83 -16.98 17.10
CA LYS A 47 -23.09 -16.31 16.75
C LYS A 47 -23.76 -15.65 17.96
N GLU A 48 -23.70 -16.25 19.14
CA GLU A 48 -24.20 -15.62 20.37
C GLU A 48 -23.41 -14.35 20.71
N LYS A 49 -22.07 -14.40 20.62
CA LYS A 49 -21.24 -13.20 20.82
C LYS A 49 -21.56 -12.10 19.81
N GLU A 50 -21.84 -12.46 18.57
CA GLU A 50 -22.26 -11.51 17.54
C GLU A 50 -23.59 -10.85 17.89
N ARG A 51 -24.58 -11.64 18.32
CA ARG A 51 -25.88 -11.13 18.77
C ARG A 51 -25.71 -10.14 19.93
N LEU A 52 -24.96 -10.53 20.96
CA LEU A 52 -24.67 -9.66 22.10
C LEU A 52 -23.93 -8.38 21.67
N PHE A 53 -23.03 -8.45 20.69
CA PHE A 53 -22.29 -7.27 20.21
C PHE A 53 -23.16 -6.30 19.41
N CYS A 54 -24.18 -6.81 18.70
CA CYS A 54 -25.17 -5.97 18.01
C CYS A 54 -26.11 -5.27 19.00
N GLU A 55 -26.37 -5.89 20.16
CA GLU A 55 -27.21 -5.32 21.23
C GLU A 55 -26.50 -4.19 22.03
N ILE A 56 -25.16 -4.08 21.96
CA ILE A 56 -24.42 -2.99 22.63
C ILE A 56 -24.65 -1.67 21.86
N GLY A 57 -25.46 -0.78 22.45
CA GLY A 57 -25.72 0.57 21.95
C GLY A 57 -24.47 1.41 21.65
N LEU A 58 -24.66 2.46 20.85
CA LEU A 58 -23.61 3.40 20.43
C LEU A 58 -22.97 4.10 21.63
N PRO A 59 -21.63 4.25 21.71
CA PRO A 59 -21.01 5.03 22.77
C PRO A 59 -21.37 6.51 22.60
N ARG A 60 -21.73 7.20 23.69
CA ARG A 60 -21.96 8.65 23.68
C ARG A 60 -20.72 9.39 23.15
N MET A 61 -20.89 10.20 22.11
CA MET A 61 -19.87 11.10 21.58
C MET A 61 -19.70 12.31 22.52
N ILE A 62 -18.57 12.41 23.23
CA ILE A 62 -18.23 13.63 23.98
C ILE A 62 -17.60 14.63 22.99
N PRO A 63 -18.16 15.84 22.80
CA PRO A 63 -17.56 16.84 21.92
C PRO A 63 -16.18 17.27 22.45
N ARG A 64 -15.14 17.18 21.61
CA ARG A 64 -13.82 17.73 21.93
C ARG A 64 -13.77 19.19 21.51
N ALA A 65 -13.34 20.09 22.40
CA ALA A 65 -13.09 21.48 22.03
C ALA A 65 -12.00 21.54 20.94
N LYS A 66 -12.28 22.23 19.83
CA LYS A 66 -11.28 22.48 18.78
C LYS A 66 -10.19 23.38 19.37
N VAL A 67 -8.93 22.94 19.36
CA VAL A 67 -7.80 23.79 19.72
C VAL A 67 -7.79 24.96 18.74
N ARG A 68 -7.94 26.19 19.24
CA ARG A 68 -7.76 27.39 18.42
C ARG A 68 -6.27 27.57 18.16
N GLU A 69 -5.72 26.81 17.22
CA GLU A 69 -4.38 27.05 16.66
C GLU A 69 -4.43 28.26 15.72
N SER A 70 -4.95 29.40 16.19
CA SER A 70 -4.58 30.65 15.55
C SER A 70 -3.13 30.88 15.95
N GLU A 71 -2.21 30.82 15.00
CA GLU A 71 -0.86 31.39 15.13
C GLU A 71 -1.07 32.86 15.56
N LYS A 72 -1.06 33.11 16.87
CA LYS A 72 -1.33 34.44 17.40
C LYS A 72 -0.11 35.27 17.05
N LEU A 73 -0.26 36.14 16.06
CA LEU A 73 0.68 37.24 15.86
C LEU A 73 0.82 37.99 17.18
N LEU A 74 2.01 38.54 17.44
CA LEU A 74 2.21 39.43 18.58
C LEU A 74 1.11 40.50 18.62
N GLU A 75 0.55 40.69 19.81
CA GLU A 75 -0.43 41.75 20.05
C GLU A 75 0.27 43.10 19.94
N VAL A 76 -0.41 44.08 19.35
CA VAL A 76 0.14 45.42 19.20
C VAL A 76 0.17 46.08 20.57
N ILE A 77 1.35 46.54 20.98
CA ILE A 77 1.47 47.36 22.18
C ILE A 77 1.05 48.78 21.85
N GLU A 78 0.02 49.29 22.52
CA GLU A 78 -0.40 50.68 22.39
C GLU A 78 0.60 51.60 23.11
N ALA A 79 1.35 52.37 22.33
CA ALA A 79 2.19 53.43 22.87
C ALA A 79 1.34 54.62 23.36
N PRO A 80 1.83 55.41 24.35
CA PRO A 80 1.14 56.62 24.76
C PRO A 80 1.03 57.60 23.60
N LYS A 81 -0.10 58.33 23.51
CA LYS A 81 -0.39 59.32 22.44
C LYS A 81 0.60 60.50 22.38
N VAL A 82 1.47 60.64 23.39
CA VAL A 82 2.43 61.74 23.48
C VAL A 82 3.57 61.51 22.47
N LYS A 83 3.86 62.52 21.64
CA LYS A 83 4.97 62.47 20.69
C LYS A 83 6.31 62.30 21.41
N LYS A 84 7.25 61.58 20.79
CA LYS A 84 8.60 61.34 21.32
C LYS A 84 9.36 62.63 21.64
N GLU A 85 9.31 63.59 20.72
CA GLU A 85 9.93 64.92 20.87
C GLU A 85 9.45 65.66 22.14
N VAL A 86 8.16 65.51 22.49
CA VAL A 86 7.59 66.15 23.69
C VAL A 86 8.10 65.47 24.95
N LEU A 87 8.29 64.15 24.93
CA LEU A 87 8.88 63.40 26.03
C LEU A 87 10.36 63.74 26.21
N GLU A 88 11.11 63.91 25.12
CA GLU A 88 12.51 64.34 25.13
C GLU A 88 12.66 65.75 25.69
N ARG A 89 11.89 66.73 25.20
CA ARG A 89 11.87 68.09 25.78
C ARG A 89 11.49 68.09 27.25
N ARG A 90 10.54 67.24 27.66
CA ARG A 90 10.16 67.11 29.07
C ARG A 90 11.28 66.49 29.89
N LEU A 91 12.00 65.51 29.35
CA LEU A 91 13.16 64.89 30.00
C LEU A 91 14.28 65.91 30.18
N GLU A 92 14.62 66.66 29.12
CA GLU A 92 15.60 67.74 29.15
C GLU A 92 15.23 68.78 30.21
N PHE A 93 13.97 69.21 30.26
CA PHE A 93 13.49 70.11 31.30
C PHE A 93 13.65 69.52 32.70
N LEU A 94 13.24 68.27 32.94
CA LEU A 94 13.34 67.60 34.25
C LEU A 94 14.78 67.39 34.73
N LEU A 95 15.74 67.37 33.80
CA LEU A 95 17.16 67.28 34.09
C LEU A 95 17.83 68.66 34.15
N SER A 96 17.16 69.71 33.69
CA SER A 96 17.65 71.10 33.75
C SER A 96 17.48 71.71 35.14
N ASN A 97 18.26 72.75 35.43
CA ASN A 97 18.16 73.54 36.66
C ASN A 97 16.80 74.25 36.81
N GLU A 98 16.08 74.51 35.71
CA GLU A 98 14.75 75.14 35.72
C GLU A 98 13.74 74.30 36.50
N SER A 99 13.86 72.97 36.43
CA SER A 99 12.98 72.07 37.17
C SER A 99 13.17 72.18 38.68
N VAL A 100 14.40 72.42 39.13
CA VAL A 100 14.73 72.62 40.55
C VAL A 100 14.11 73.92 41.04
N TYR A 101 14.26 75.01 40.29
CA TYR A 101 13.61 76.29 40.61
C TYR A 101 12.09 76.15 40.65
N GLN A 102 11.47 75.48 39.66
CA GLN A 102 10.02 75.24 39.67
C GLN A 102 9.57 74.45 40.90
N GLN A 103 10.39 73.52 41.39
CA GLN A 103 10.07 72.77 42.59
C GLN A 103 10.13 73.63 43.85
N LEU A 104 11.13 74.51 43.99
CA LEU A 104 11.27 75.43 45.12
C LEU A 104 10.09 76.40 45.26
N TYR A 105 9.48 76.81 44.15
CA TYR A 105 8.30 77.69 44.16
C TYR A 105 6.98 76.99 44.53
N ASN A 106 6.93 75.65 44.61
CA ASN A 106 5.70 74.96 44.98
C ASN A 106 5.42 75.11 46.48
N LYS A 107 4.16 75.38 46.84
CA LYS A 107 3.73 75.51 48.25
C LYS A 107 4.01 74.20 49.01
N MET A 108 4.88 74.27 50.01
CA MET A 108 5.18 73.15 50.91
C MET A 108 4.18 73.14 52.08
N TYR A 109 3.83 71.96 52.59
CA TYR A 109 2.97 71.86 53.77
C TYR A 109 3.71 72.40 55.02
N ASN A 110 3.00 73.17 55.84
CA ASN A 110 3.56 73.75 57.06
C ASN A 110 3.99 72.64 58.03
N GLY A 111 5.20 72.75 58.60
CA GLY A 111 5.72 71.82 59.62
C GLY A 111 6.66 70.71 59.11
N ILE A 112 6.98 70.69 57.82
CA ILE A 112 7.95 69.74 57.25
C ILE A 112 9.39 70.22 57.54
N THR A 113 10.28 69.31 57.94
CA THR A 113 11.71 69.65 58.11
C THR A 113 12.38 69.91 56.76
N PRO A 114 13.42 70.75 56.67
CA PRO A 114 14.11 71.00 55.40
C PRO A 114 14.55 69.72 54.67
N TYR A 115 15.02 68.71 55.41
CA TYR A 115 15.38 67.40 54.86
C TYR A 115 14.19 66.64 54.26
N GLN A 116 13.04 66.62 54.96
CA GLN A 116 11.83 65.99 54.42
C GLN A 116 11.33 66.73 53.18
N CYS A 117 11.46 68.06 53.13
CA CYS A 117 11.14 68.85 51.94
C CYS A 117 11.99 68.43 50.74
N GLU A 118 13.31 68.33 50.92
CA GLU A 118 14.24 67.86 49.88
C GLU A 118 13.88 66.45 49.39
N LEU A 119 13.58 65.54 50.31
CA LEU A 119 13.19 64.17 49.97
C LEU A 119 11.91 64.13 49.14
N TYR A 120 10.85 64.85 49.54
CA TYR A 120 9.59 64.87 48.79
C TYR A 120 9.74 65.51 47.40
N MET A 121 10.56 66.55 47.27
CA MET A 121 10.90 67.16 45.99
C MET A 121 11.61 66.15 45.09
N TRP A 122 12.62 65.47 45.63
CA TRP A 122 13.36 64.42 44.93
C TRP A 122 12.45 63.27 44.51
N GLU A 123 11.58 62.78 45.39
CA GLU A 123 10.61 61.73 45.06
C GLU A 123 9.63 62.16 43.96
N ARG A 124 9.22 63.43 43.93
CA ARG A 124 8.37 63.98 42.86
C ARG A 124 9.11 64.02 41.53
N GLN A 125 10.35 64.53 41.52
CA GLN A 125 11.19 64.55 40.32
C GLN A 125 11.41 63.13 39.79
N MET A 126 11.75 62.19 40.67
CA MET A 126 11.94 60.78 40.32
C MET A 126 10.66 60.12 39.81
N ARG A 127 9.49 60.44 40.38
CA ARG A 127 8.19 59.95 39.86
C ARG A 127 7.94 60.43 38.43
N ASP A 128 8.19 61.69 38.13
CA ASP A 128 7.96 62.24 36.79
C ASP A 128 8.99 61.73 35.78
N LEU A 129 10.27 61.63 36.17
CA LEU A 129 11.30 60.97 35.36
C LEU A 129 10.90 59.53 35.01
N ARG A 130 10.46 58.74 36.00
CA ARG A 130 9.98 57.37 35.77
C ARG A 130 8.81 57.30 34.79
N LYS A 131 7.87 58.26 34.84
CA LYS A 131 6.75 58.32 33.88
C LYS A 131 7.24 58.59 32.46
N VAL A 132 8.19 59.52 32.29
CA VAL A 132 8.77 59.84 30.97
C VAL A 132 9.55 58.64 30.42
N TYR A 133 10.42 58.03 31.23
CA TYR A 133 11.16 56.82 30.83
C TYR A 133 10.23 55.66 30.48
N ARG A 134 9.18 55.42 31.27
CA ARG A 134 8.17 54.40 30.95
C ARG A 134 7.49 54.69 29.61
N ALA A 135 7.16 55.95 29.33
CA ALA A 135 6.55 56.33 28.06
C ALA A 135 7.51 56.14 26.88
N GLN A 136 8.78 56.56 27.01
CA GLN A 136 9.82 56.32 26.00
C GLN A 136 10.07 54.82 25.77
N TYR A 137 10.08 54.03 26.84
CA TYR A 137 10.20 52.58 26.76
C TYR A 137 9.02 51.93 26.03
N LEU A 138 7.78 52.34 26.31
CA LEU A 138 6.59 51.85 25.59
C LEU A 138 6.62 52.21 24.10
N HIS A 139 7.11 53.41 23.77
CA HIS A 139 7.37 53.78 22.38
C HIS A 139 8.38 52.83 21.74
N LYS A 140 9.53 52.58 22.38
CA LYS A 140 10.55 51.68 21.83
C LYS A 140 10.05 50.24 21.70
N LEU A 141 9.28 49.76 22.68
CA LEU A 141 8.63 48.46 22.63
C LEU A 141 7.65 48.36 21.47
N SER A 142 6.84 49.40 21.23
CA SER A 142 5.90 49.40 20.10
C SER A 142 6.62 49.30 18.75
N GLU A 143 7.79 49.91 18.60
CA GLU A 143 8.61 49.80 17.39
C GLU A 143 9.15 48.38 17.20
N VAL A 144 9.78 47.82 18.24
CA VAL A 144 10.34 46.45 18.19
C VAL A 144 9.24 45.41 17.94
N THR A 145 8.09 45.55 18.61
CA THR A 145 6.96 44.62 18.41
C THR A 145 6.38 44.71 17.00
N ASN A 146 6.34 45.91 16.39
CA ASN A 146 5.92 46.06 15.00
C ASN A 146 6.91 45.37 14.05
N GLU A 147 8.23 45.57 14.23
CA GLU A 147 9.26 44.89 13.44
C GLU A 147 9.18 43.35 13.55
N GLU A 148 8.99 42.82 14.76
CA GLU A 148 8.83 41.39 14.99
C GLU A 148 7.54 40.84 14.37
N ARG A 149 6.46 41.60 14.45
CA ARG A 149 5.18 41.25 13.84
C ARG A 149 5.28 41.21 12.31
N GLU A 150 5.99 42.14 11.69
CA GLU A 150 6.27 42.13 10.26
C GLU A 150 7.07 40.87 9.84
N LYS A 151 8.08 40.48 10.64
CA LYS A 151 8.81 39.22 10.42
C LYS A 151 7.90 38.00 10.53
N GLN A 152 7.03 37.95 11.54
CA GLN A 152 6.03 36.88 11.71
C GLN A 152 5.05 36.83 10.53
N LEU A 153 4.56 37.98 10.08
CA LEU A 153 3.66 38.08 8.91
C LEU A 153 4.35 37.56 7.65
N LYS A 154 5.61 37.94 7.41
CA LYS A 154 6.39 37.46 6.27
C LYS A 154 6.56 35.94 6.30
N LEU A 155 6.90 35.37 7.46
CA LEU A 155 7.01 33.92 7.64
C LEU A 155 5.67 33.21 7.40
N LEU A 156 4.58 33.77 7.91
CA LEU A 156 3.23 33.23 7.73
C LEU A 156 2.82 33.23 6.25
N LEU A 157 3.14 34.29 5.49
CA LEU A 157 2.90 34.32 4.05
C LEU A 157 3.70 33.24 3.31
N GLN A 158 4.98 33.08 3.61
CA GLN A 158 5.83 32.04 3.02
C GLN A 158 5.27 30.63 3.30
N THR A 159 4.89 30.32 4.55
CA THR A 159 4.34 29.01 4.90
C THR A 159 3.00 28.74 4.21
N LYS A 160 2.17 29.77 3.99
CA LYS A 160 0.92 29.65 3.20
C LYS A 160 1.21 29.35 1.74
N GLU A 161 2.18 30.03 1.13
CA GLU A 161 2.60 29.78 -0.26
C GLU A 161 3.13 28.36 -0.44
N ASP A 162 3.98 27.89 0.48
CA ASP A 162 4.52 26.52 0.43
C ASP A 162 3.42 25.46 0.59
N LYS A 163 2.48 25.67 1.53
CA LYS A 163 1.29 24.81 1.68
C LYS A 163 0.46 24.80 0.39
N ARG A 164 0.35 25.92 -0.32
CA ARG A 164 -0.37 26.03 -1.60
C ARG A 164 0.36 25.24 -2.70
N LYS A 165 1.68 25.42 -2.86
CA LYS A 165 2.50 24.70 -3.85
C LYS A 165 2.42 23.18 -3.66
N ARG A 166 2.59 22.69 -2.42
CA ARG A 166 2.45 21.26 -2.08
C ARG A 166 1.08 20.69 -2.46
N ARG A 167 0.00 21.46 -2.25
CA ARG A 167 -1.36 21.04 -2.65
C ARG A 167 -1.52 20.98 -4.17
N GLN A 168 -0.91 21.90 -4.92
CA GLN A 168 -0.91 21.89 -6.38
C GLN A 168 -0.18 20.66 -6.92
N GLU A 169 1.01 20.36 -6.41
CA GLU A 169 1.79 19.17 -6.78
C GLU A 169 1.02 17.85 -6.52
N ILE A 170 0.34 17.74 -5.38
CA ILE A 170 -0.50 16.56 -5.07
C ILE A 170 -1.64 16.45 -6.08
N ARG A 171 -2.29 17.57 -6.42
CA ARG A 171 -3.40 17.58 -7.38
C ARG A 171 -2.93 17.19 -8.77
N GLU A 172 -1.80 17.69 -9.23
CA GLU A 172 -1.20 17.35 -10.52
C GLU A 172 -0.87 15.86 -10.61
N ARG A 173 -0.27 15.29 -9.56
CA ARG A 173 -0.03 13.84 -9.46
C ARG A 173 -1.32 13.03 -9.59
N ILE A 174 -2.37 13.40 -8.84
CA ILE A 174 -3.67 12.72 -8.92
C ILE A 174 -4.27 12.82 -10.34
N LEU A 175 -4.13 13.96 -11.01
CA LEU A 175 -4.62 14.15 -12.37
C LEU A 175 -3.84 13.29 -13.37
N GLN A 176 -2.52 13.21 -13.25
CA GLN A 176 -1.67 12.34 -14.07
C GLN A 176 -2.05 10.86 -13.86
N ASP A 177 -2.27 10.42 -12.63
CA ASP A 177 -2.71 9.06 -12.32
C ASP A 177 -4.08 8.73 -12.91
N LYS A 178 -5.03 9.68 -12.85
CA LYS A 178 -6.35 9.53 -13.50
C LYS A 178 -6.23 9.38 -15.01
N LYS A 179 -5.40 10.23 -15.66
CA LYS A 179 -5.12 10.13 -17.10
C LYS A 179 -4.52 8.77 -17.45
N ARG A 180 -3.52 8.31 -16.68
CA ARG A 180 -2.88 7.00 -16.87
C ARG A 180 -3.91 5.86 -16.78
N ARG A 181 -4.78 5.87 -15.76
CA ARG A 181 -5.82 4.85 -15.58
C ARG A 181 -6.85 4.84 -16.71
N ALA A 182 -7.25 6.02 -17.20
CA ALA A 182 -8.17 6.13 -18.33
C ALA A 182 -7.56 5.53 -19.60
N ILE A 183 -6.32 5.90 -19.94
CA ILE A 183 -5.58 5.36 -21.09
C ILE A 183 -5.46 3.83 -21.00
N LEU A 184 -5.14 3.29 -19.81
CA LEU A 184 -5.05 1.84 -19.60
C LEU A 184 -6.41 1.13 -19.79
N LYS A 185 -7.50 1.72 -19.28
CA LYS A 185 -8.85 1.16 -19.45
C LYS A 185 -9.26 1.14 -20.93
N ASP A 186 -8.98 2.22 -21.66
CA ASP A 186 -9.28 2.33 -23.09
C ASP A 186 -8.47 1.30 -23.89
N ARG A 187 -7.17 1.16 -23.57
CA ARG A 187 -6.31 0.13 -24.17
C ARG A 187 -6.86 -1.28 -23.97
N LEU A 188 -7.24 -1.64 -22.74
CA LEU A 188 -7.84 -2.95 -22.44
C LEU A 188 -9.18 -3.17 -23.15
N CYS A 189 -10.00 -2.12 -23.31
CA CYS A 189 -11.25 -2.21 -24.05
C CYS A 189 -11.01 -2.45 -25.55
N LEU A 190 -10.05 -1.74 -26.14
CA LEU A 190 -9.63 -1.96 -27.52
C LEU A 190 -9.09 -3.38 -27.73
N GLU A 191 -8.22 -3.87 -26.84
CA GLU A 191 -7.69 -5.24 -26.90
C GLU A 191 -8.81 -6.30 -26.83
N LYS A 192 -9.84 -6.10 -25.97
CA LYS A 192 -11.01 -6.99 -25.92
C LYS A 192 -11.83 -6.97 -27.20
N LYS A 193 -12.08 -5.80 -27.80
CA LYS A 193 -12.80 -5.69 -29.08
C LYS A 193 -12.02 -6.36 -30.22
N VAL A 194 -10.70 -6.13 -30.26
CA VAL A 194 -9.80 -6.75 -31.25
C VAL A 194 -9.81 -8.26 -31.10
N THR A 195 -9.67 -8.81 -29.89
CA THR A 195 -9.71 -10.26 -29.66
C THR A 195 -11.06 -10.89 -30.01
N GLN A 196 -12.19 -10.27 -29.65
CA GLN A 196 -13.52 -10.72 -30.06
C GLN A 196 -13.70 -10.72 -31.58
N SER A 197 -13.24 -9.68 -32.27
CA SER A 197 -13.30 -9.61 -33.74
C SER A 197 -12.52 -10.74 -34.40
N ILE A 198 -11.36 -11.11 -33.85
CA ILE A 198 -10.55 -12.24 -34.29
C ILE A 198 -11.30 -13.57 -34.07
N LEU A 199 -11.95 -13.75 -32.91
CA LEU A 199 -12.72 -14.96 -32.59
C LEU A 199 -13.94 -15.12 -33.51
N PHE A 200 -14.72 -14.07 -33.75
CA PHE A 200 -15.86 -14.13 -34.68
C PHE A 200 -15.43 -14.40 -36.11
N LYS A 201 -14.30 -13.81 -36.55
CA LYS A 201 -13.71 -14.13 -37.86
C LYS A 201 -13.34 -15.62 -37.95
N ARG A 202 -12.74 -16.19 -36.91
CA ARG A 202 -12.43 -17.64 -36.84
C ARG A 202 -13.70 -18.50 -36.88
N GLN A 203 -14.72 -18.19 -36.09
CA GLN A 203 -15.97 -18.95 -36.05
C GLN A 203 -16.76 -18.86 -37.37
N SER A 204 -16.84 -17.66 -37.96
CA SER A 204 -17.47 -17.42 -39.26
C SER A 204 -16.80 -18.25 -40.36
N ASN A 205 -15.46 -18.25 -40.40
CA ASN A 205 -14.70 -19.09 -41.33
C ASN A 205 -14.99 -20.58 -41.13
N ARG A 206 -15.14 -21.04 -39.87
CA ARG A 206 -15.52 -22.44 -39.57
C ARG A 206 -16.94 -22.78 -40.04
N LYS A 207 -17.91 -21.91 -39.78
CA LYS A 207 -19.30 -22.10 -40.25
C LYS A 207 -19.38 -22.15 -41.78
N LYS A 208 -18.68 -21.25 -42.48
CA LYS A 208 -18.58 -21.26 -43.96
C LYS A 208 -18.04 -22.59 -44.47
N LYS A 209 -16.99 -23.15 -43.84
CA LYS A 209 -16.46 -24.48 -44.18
C LYS A 209 -17.50 -25.60 -43.99
N ASN A 210 -18.23 -25.59 -42.87
CA ASN A 210 -19.26 -26.61 -42.58
C ASN A 210 -20.45 -26.55 -43.54
N ILE A 211 -20.94 -25.35 -43.87
CA ILE A 211 -22.03 -25.16 -44.84
C ILE A 211 -21.58 -25.63 -46.22
N TYR A 212 -20.37 -25.26 -46.64
CA TYR A 212 -19.78 -25.73 -47.90
C TYR A 212 -19.71 -27.26 -47.95
N TRP A 213 -19.35 -27.91 -46.84
CA TRP A 213 -19.34 -29.36 -46.74
C TRP A 213 -20.74 -29.99 -46.82
N LEU A 214 -21.73 -29.45 -46.11
CA LEU A 214 -23.12 -29.92 -46.17
C LEU A 214 -23.72 -29.75 -47.57
N MET A 215 -23.46 -28.62 -48.24
CA MET A 215 -23.89 -28.38 -49.61
C MET A 215 -23.28 -29.42 -50.57
N LYS A 216 -21.99 -29.75 -50.38
CA LYS A 216 -21.31 -30.82 -51.12
C LYS A 216 -21.96 -32.19 -50.90
N LEU A 217 -22.44 -32.50 -49.68
CA LEU A 217 -23.19 -33.72 -49.40
C LEU A 217 -24.56 -33.74 -50.06
N GLN A 218 -25.32 -32.65 -49.93
CA GLN A 218 -26.67 -32.55 -50.51
C GLN A 218 -26.64 -32.70 -52.03
N GLN A 219 -25.70 -32.02 -52.71
CA GLN A 219 -25.53 -32.17 -54.16
C GLN A 219 -25.21 -33.61 -54.57
N LYS A 220 -24.46 -34.35 -53.74
CA LYS A 220 -24.20 -35.78 -53.98
C LYS A 220 -25.40 -36.67 -53.67
N SER A 221 -26.28 -36.28 -52.73
CA SER A 221 -27.46 -37.05 -52.31
C SER A 221 -28.73 -36.80 -53.12
N THR A 222 -28.79 -35.78 -53.98
CA THR A 222 -29.93 -35.60 -54.89
C THR A 222 -29.87 -36.66 -55.99
N TYR A 223 -30.76 -37.64 -55.91
CA TYR A 223 -31.00 -38.66 -56.94
C TYR A 223 -32.32 -38.29 -57.64
N LEU A 224 -32.30 -38.15 -58.97
CA LEU A 224 -33.46 -37.67 -59.73
C LEU A 224 -34.53 -38.75 -59.87
N ASN A 225 -34.14 -40.03 -59.96
CA ASN A 225 -35.03 -41.19 -60.07
C ASN A 225 -34.45 -42.41 -59.32
N GLU A 226 -35.30 -43.39 -58.98
CA GLU A 226 -34.85 -44.65 -58.33
C GLU A 226 -33.80 -45.43 -59.16
N LEU A 227 -33.88 -45.33 -60.49
CA LEU A 227 -32.87 -45.86 -61.41
C LEU A 227 -31.51 -45.18 -61.22
N ASP A 228 -31.47 -43.86 -61.03
CA ASP A 228 -30.22 -43.13 -60.75
C ASP A 228 -29.62 -43.53 -59.40
N PHE A 229 -30.45 -43.84 -58.41
CA PHE A 229 -30.00 -44.31 -57.11
C PHE A 229 -29.33 -45.68 -57.22
N LYS A 230 -29.93 -46.63 -57.94
CA LYS A 230 -29.31 -47.95 -58.18
C LYS A 230 -28.04 -47.84 -59.00
N ASN A 231 -28.06 -47.08 -60.11
CA ASN A 231 -26.88 -46.88 -60.95
C ASN A 231 -25.72 -46.26 -60.16
N LYS A 232 -25.99 -45.26 -59.29
CA LYS A 232 -24.95 -44.67 -58.44
C LYS A 232 -24.50 -45.62 -57.34
N ILE A 233 -25.36 -46.47 -56.76
CA ILE A 233 -24.91 -47.49 -55.81
C ILE A 233 -23.97 -48.49 -56.48
N GLU A 234 -24.33 -48.95 -57.68
CA GLU A 234 -23.50 -49.87 -58.46
C GLU A 234 -22.18 -49.22 -58.90
N GLN A 235 -22.21 -47.93 -59.28
CA GLN A 235 -21.01 -47.13 -59.54
C GLN A 235 -20.18 -46.89 -58.27
N THR A 236 -20.77 -46.62 -57.10
CA THR A 236 -20.03 -46.43 -55.84
C THR A 236 -19.34 -47.71 -55.35
N ASN A 237 -19.80 -48.88 -55.81
CA ASN A 237 -19.09 -50.13 -55.56
C ASN A 237 -17.87 -50.30 -56.49
N GLN A 238 -17.85 -49.61 -57.64
CA GLN A 238 -16.73 -49.63 -58.60
C GLN A 238 -15.76 -48.46 -58.39
N GLU A 239 -16.23 -47.28 -57.97
CA GLU A 239 -15.40 -46.10 -57.75
C GLU A 239 -15.09 -45.88 -56.27
N ASN A 240 -13.79 -45.86 -55.96
CA ASN A 240 -13.19 -45.55 -54.66
C ASN A 240 -13.45 -44.10 -54.21
N ASP A 241 -14.71 -43.72 -53.98
CA ASP A 241 -15.06 -42.44 -53.37
C ASP A 241 -15.50 -42.70 -51.90
N PRO A 242 -14.61 -42.45 -50.91
CA PRO A 242 -14.68 -43.02 -49.57
C PRO A 242 -15.81 -42.46 -48.71
N LEU A 243 -16.68 -41.60 -49.22
CA LEU A 243 -17.67 -40.89 -48.42
C LEU A 243 -18.96 -41.68 -48.21
N PHE A 244 -19.22 -42.70 -49.05
CA PHE A 244 -20.33 -43.64 -48.87
C PHE A 244 -19.89 -45.10 -48.69
N ASN A 245 -18.60 -45.35 -48.47
CA ASN A 245 -18.20 -46.63 -47.90
C ASN A 245 -18.85 -46.76 -46.52
N ARG A 246 -19.72 -47.75 -46.33
CA ARG A 246 -20.48 -47.98 -45.09
C ARG A 246 -19.58 -48.11 -43.85
N ASN A 247 -18.29 -48.32 -44.04
CA ASN A 247 -17.30 -48.53 -43.00
C ASN A 247 -16.36 -47.31 -42.77
N ILE A 248 -16.84 -46.07 -42.97
CA ILE A 248 -16.04 -44.89 -42.62
C ILE A 248 -15.95 -44.77 -41.11
N SER A 249 -14.72 -44.71 -40.59
CA SER A 249 -14.48 -44.50 -39.17
C SER A 249 -14.96 -43.12 -38.73
N VAL A 250 -15.54 -43.05 -37.53
CA VAL A 250 -16.00 -41.81 -36.90
C VAL A 250 -14.88 -40.75 -36.85
N SER A 251 -13.63 -41.16 -36.63
CA SER A 251 -12.46 -40.27 -36.66
C SER A 251 -12.23 -39.63 -38.03
N SER A 252 -12.44 -40.38 -39.12
CA SER A 252 -12.31 -39.84 -40.49
C SER A 252 -13.40 -38.81 -40.81
N LEU A 253 -14.64 -39.04 -40.32
CA LEU A 253 -15.71 -38.05 -40.42
C LEU A 253 -15.37 -36.77 -39.64
N TYR A 254 -14.87 -36.88 -38.41
CA TYR A 254 -14.44 -35.73 -37.61
C TYR A 254 -13.28 -34.97 -38.28
N LYS A 255 -12.30 -35.67 -38.86
CA LYS A 255 -11.19 -35.05 -39.61
C LYS A 255 -11.70 -34.27 -40.84
N ASN A 256 -12.64 -34.86 -41.59
CA ASN A 256 -13.28 -34.19 -42.74
C ASN A 256 -14.14 -32.98 -42.33
N LEU A 257 -14.77 -33.03 -41.15
CA LEU A 257 -15.50 -31.91 -40.53
C LEU A 257 -14.56 -30.83 -39.94
N GLY A 258 -13.24 -31.00 -40.04
CA GLY A 258 -12.24 -30.05 -39.56
C GLY A 258 -12.04 -30.06 -38.04
N TYR A 259 -12.41 -31.13 -37.34
CA TYR A 259 -12.04 -31.34 -35.95
C TYR A 259 -10.62 -31.93 -35.87
N GLN A 260 -9.84 -31.48 -34.90
CA GLN A 260 -8.56 -32.09 -34.57
C GLN A 260 -8.82 -33.43 -33.88
N THR A 261 -8.86 -34.52 -34.62
CA THR A 261 -8.79 -35.87 -34.05
C THR A 261 -7.32 -36.22 -33.82
N LYS A 262 -6.96 -36.70 -32.63
CA LYS A 262 -5.65 -37.34 -32.40
C LYS A 262 -5.56 -38.51 -33.37
N GLU A 263 -4.53 -38.54 -34.21
CA GLU A 263 -4.22 -39.75 -34.97
C GLU A 263 -3.80 -40.82 -33.96
N ASP A 264 -4.61 -41.87 -33.85
CA ASP A 264 -4.33 -43.02 -32.99
C ASP A 264 -3.07 -43.72 -33.53
N LYS A 265 -1.88 -43.25 -33.12
CA LYS A 265 -0.68 -44.07 -33.21
C LYS A 265 -0.88 -45.23 -32.24
N ASN A 266 -1.22 -46.39 -32.80
CA ASN A 266 -1.38 -47.66 -32.11
C ASN A 266 -0.05 -48.06 -31.43
N GLU A 267 0.28 -47.45 -30.29
CA GLU A 267 1.35 -47.95 -29.44
C GLU A 267 0.80 -49.05 -28.55
N ASN A 268 0.91 -50.27 -29.09
CA ASN A 268 0.86 -51.52 -28.35
C ASN A 268 1.99 -51.56 -27.31
N THR A 269 1.73 -51.14 -26.06
CA THR A 269 2.51 -51.63 -24.93
C THR A 269 1.61 -52.05 -23.76
N LYS A 270 1.67 -53.36 -23.51
CA LYS A 270 1.10 -54.09 -22.38
C LYS A 270 1.83 -53.71 -21.08
N VAL A 271 1.37 -52.73 -20.30
CA VAL A 271 1.59 -52.67 -18.83
C VAL A 271 0.45 -51.86 -18.18
N PHE A 272 -0.22 -52.49 -17.20
CA PHE A 272 -1.21 -51.99 -16.22
C PHE A 272 -2.23 -50.90 -16.62
N LYS A 273 -3.47 -51.32 -16.86
CA LYS A 273 -4.66 -50.48 -17.13
C LYS A 273 -5.15 -49.63 -15.94
N VAL A 274 -4.58 -49.76 -14.74
CA VAL A 274 -5.07 -49.01 -13.57
C VAL A 274 -4.47 -47.60 -13.49
N ASP A 275 -3.26 -47.36 -14.00
CA ASP A 275 -2.61 -46.05 -13.89
C ASP A 275 -3.16 -44.97 -14.85
N LYS A 276 -3.85 -45.37 -15.93
CA LYS A 276 -4.38 -44.40 -16.90
C LYS A 276 -5.51 -43.56 -16.32
N VAL A 277 -6.36 -44.11 -15.46
CA VAL A 277 -7.45 -43.34 -14.83
C VAL A 277 -6.88 -42.31 -13.85
N TYR A 278 -5.87 -42.71 -13.07
CA TYR A 278 -5.20 -41.83 -12.12
C TYR A 278 -4.45 -40.69 -12.81
N ARG A 279 -3.71 -40.99 -13.90
CA ARG A 279 -3.02 -39.95 -14.69
C ARG A 279 -4.01 -39.00 -15.36
N LYS A 280 -5.12 -39.52 -15.92
CA LYS A 280 -6.15 -38.70 -16.58
C LYS A 280 -6.89 -37.79 -15.58
N LEU A 281 -7.21 -38.31 -14.39
CA LEU A 281 -7.77 -37.50 -13.30
C LEU A 281 -6.77 -36.46 -12.79
N LEU A 282 -5.47 -36.77 -12.74
CA LEU A 282 -4.43 -35.80 -12.40
C LEU A 282 -4.31 -34.69 -13.46
N GLU A 283 -4.27 -35.06 -14.74
CA GLU A 283 -4.22 -34.10 -15.85
C GLU A 283 -5.46 -33.19 -15.87
N ASP A 284 -6.66 -33.77 -15.75
CA ASP A 284 -7.90 -33.00 -15.64
C ASP A 284 -7.91 -32.14 -14.36
N SER A 285 -7.32 -32.64 -13.26
CA SER A 285 -7.25 -31.86 -12.01
C SER A 285 -6.40 -30.60 -12.14
N PHE A 286 -5.34 -30.60 -12.96
CA PHE A 286 -4.55 -29.38 -13.23
C PHE A 286 -5.34 -28.34 -14.05
N GLU A 287 -6.30 -28.77 -14.87
CA GLU A 287 -7.13 -27.85 -15.67
C GLU A 287 -8.27 -27.22 -14.83
N PHE A 288 -8.74 -27.90 -13.77
CA PHE A 288 -9.88 -27.45 -12.96
C PHE A 288 -9.53 -26.95 -11.54
N LEU A 289 -8.41 -27.37 -10.95
CA LEU A 289 -7.94 -26.90 -9.65
C LEU A 289 -6.86 -25.82 -9.82
N GLU A 290 -7.30 -24.55 -9.86
CA GLU A 290 -6.46 -23.36 -9.64
C GLU A 290 -5.79 -23.32 -8.23
N GLU A 291 -5.85 -24.42 -7.44
CA GLU A 291 -5.28 -24.50 -6.09
C GLU A 291 -3.83 -25.02 -6.08
N ASP A 292 -3.37 -25.63 -7.17
CA ASP A 292 -1.95 -25.95 -7.38
C ASP A 292 -1.23 -24.89 -8.24
N GLU A 293 -1.94 -23.83 -8.66
CA GLU A 293 -1.29 -22.56 -8.98
C GLU A 293 -0.83 -21.89 -7.67
N GLU A 294 0.47 -21.56 -7.63
CA GLU A 294 1.20 -21.10 -6.45
C GLU A 294 0.48 -19.98 -5.66
N GLN A 295 -0.18 -20.35 -4.55
CA GLN A 295 -0.77 -19.42 -3.57
C GLN A 295 0.26 -18.83 -2.58
N TYR A 296 1.51 -18.61 -2.99
CA TYR A 296 2.45 -17.77 -2.24
C TYR A 296 3.15 -16.77 -3.15
N GLU A 297 3.17 -15.52 -2.68
CA GLU A 297 3.85 -14.34 -3.24
C GLU A 297 3.06 -13.49 -4.25
N GLN A 298 2.01 -12.84 -3.72
CA GLN A 298 1.85 -11.41 -4.00
C GLN A 298 3.14 -10.68 -3.59
N ASN A 299 4.07 -10.50 -4.54
CA ASN A 299 4.70 -9.23 -4.90
C ASN A 299 5.88 -9.50 -5.85
N PHE A 300 5.84 -8.82 -7.00
CA PHE A 300 6.81 -8.79 -8.11
C PHE A 300 6.63 -9.84 -9.21
N VAL A 301 5.85 -9.40 -10.20
CA VAL A 301 5.91 -9.82 -11.59
C VAL A 301 7.34 -9.69 -12.12
N GLU A 302 8.02 -10.81 -12.30
CA GLU A 302 9.11 -10.96 -13.28
C GLU A 302 8.79 -12.22 -14.12
N ASN A 303 8.84 -12.07 -15.44
CA ASN A 303 8.36 -13.02 -16.43
C ASN A 303 9.14 -14.35 -16.39
N ILE A 304 8.45 -15.45 -16.04
CA ILE A 304 9.03 -16.81 -15.98
C ILE A 304 9.39 -17.39 -17.37
N ASN A 305 8.95 -16.76 -18.46
CA ASN A 305 9.13 -17.29 -19.82
C ASN A 305 10.40 -16.82 -20.55
N ASP A 306 11.35 -16.16 -19.88
CA ASP A 306 12.66 -15.89 -20.45
C ASP A 306 13.68 -16.98 -20.07
N PRO A 307 14.35 -17.65 -21.04
CA PRO A 307 15.25 -18.78 -20.78
C PRO A 307 16.55 -18.43 -20.01
N ASN A 308 16.77 -17.17 -19.66
CA ASN A 308 17.88 -16.73 -18.81
C ASN A 308 17.48 -16.51 -17.34
N HIS A 309 16.34 -17.06 -16.89
CA HIS A 309 15.86 -16.88 -15.53
C HIS A 309 16.66 -17.71 -14.52
N VAL A 310 17.65 -17.08 -13.89
CA VAL A 310 18.46 -17.69 -12.83
C VAL A 310 17.71 -17.59 -11.50
N SER A 311 17.46 -18.72 -10.84
CA SER A 311 16.84 -18.76 -9.49
C SER A 311 17.66 -17.95 -8.48
N HIS A 312 17.03 -17.28 -7.50
CA HIS A 312 17.76 -16.53 -6.46
C HIS A 312 18.86 -17.36 -5.77
N LYS A 313 18.65 -18.67 -5.59
CA LYS A 313 19.67 -19.58 -5.05
C LYS A 313 20.85 -19.75 -6.00
N GLN A 314 20.59 -19.95 -7.28
CA GLN A 314 21.63 -20.05 -8.31
C GLN A 314 22.37 -18.72 -8.46
N ARG A 315 21.65 -17.59 -8.46
CA ARG A 315 22.25 -16.25 -8.52
C ARG A 315 23.14 -15.99 -7.31
N ALA A 316 22.70 -16.35 -6.11
CA ALA A 316 23.50 -16.26 -4.89
C ALA A 316 24.71 -17.19 -4.95
N HIS A 317 24.57 -18.41 -5.47
CA HIS A 317 25.69 -19.33 -5.63
C HIS A 317 26.71 -18.80 -6.65
N ILE A 318 26.28 -18.26 -7.78
CA ILE A 318 27.15 -17.66 -8.79
C ILE A 318 27.88 -16.44 -8.21
N LEU A 319 27.18 -15.59 -7.45
CA LEU A 319 27.77 -14.38 -6.88
C LEU A 319 28.71 -14.65 -5.70
N TYR A 320 28.37 -15.60 -4.83
CA TYR A 320 29.07 -15.77 -3.54
C TYR A 320 29.94 -17.02 -3.46
N SER A 321 30.01 -17.86 -4.50
CA SER A 321 30.89 -19.04 -4.51
C SER A 321 32.37 -18.66 -4.44
N SER A 322 32.75 -17.57 -5.11
CA SER A 322 34.12 -17.04 -5.17
C SER A 322 34.57 -16.33 -3.89
N PHE A 323 33.66 -16.07 -2.95
CA PHE A 323 33.98 -15.29 -1.76
C PHE A 323 34.80 -16.11 -0.76
N THR A 324 35.87 -15.49 -0.27
CA THR A 324 36.67 -16.02 0.83
C THR A 324 35.85 -16.11 2.12
N ASN A 325 36.31 -16.91 3.09
CA ASN A 325 35.58 -17.09 4.35
C ASN A 325 35.42 -15.78 5.13
N GLU A 326 36.41 -14.89 5.07
CA GLU A 326 36.35 -13.57 5.71
C GLU A 326 35.37 -12.63 5.02
N GLU A 327 35.35 -12.62 3.68
CA GLU A 327 34.39 -11.81 2.91
C GLU A 327 32.96 -12.30 3.12
N LYS A 328 32.74 -13.62 3.28
CA LYS A 328 31.42 -14.18 3.63
C LYS A 328 30.95 -13.67 5.00
N ILE A 329 31.86 -13.58 5.98
CA ILE A 329 31.53 -13.02 7.31
C ILE A 329 31.23 -11.52 7.20
N LYS A 330 32.05 -10.75 6.46
CA LYS A 330 31.78 -9.31 6.24
C LYS A 330 30.43 -9.08 5.55
N LEU A 331 30.10 -9.87 4.53
CA LEU A 331 28.79 -9.78 3.87
C LEU A 331 27.63 -10.11 4.81
N LEU A 332 27.80 -11.08 5.71
CA LEU A 332 26.80 -11.37 6.73
C LEU A 332 26.63 -10.18 7.68
N ASP A 333 27.73 -9.55 8.10
CA ASP A 333 27.72 -8.36 8.97
C ASP A 333 27.06 -7.16 8.30
N ASP A 334 27.37 -6.90 7.02
CA ASP A 334 26.72 -5.84 6.25
C ASP A 334 25.22 -6.10 6.09
N LYS A 335 24.82 -7.34 5.83
CA LYS A 335 23.40 -7.73 5.73
C LYS A 335 22.69 -7.60 7.08
N ILE A 336 23.33 -7.99 8.17
CA ILE A 336 22.79 -7.82 9.53
C ILE A 336 22.66 -6.33 9.84
N ALA A 337 23.63 -5.48 9.47
CA ALA A 337 23.57 -4.03 9.66
C ALA A 337 22.48 -3.34 8.81
N ILE A 338 22.25 -3.81 7.59
CA ILE A 338 21.13 -3.35 6.76
C ILE A 338 19.81 -3.78 7.41
N LEU A 339 19.70 -5.03 7.87
CA LEU A 339 18.50 -5.54 8.52
C LEU A 339 18.20 -4.79 9.82
N THR A 340 19.18 -4.52 10.67
CA THR A 340 18.98 -3.74 11.89
C THR A 340 18.49 -2.33 11.58
N LYS A 341 19.09 -1.64 10.61
CA LYS A 341 18.60 -0.32 10.14
C LYS A 341 17.16 -0.40 9.62
N THR A 342 16.82 -1.43 8.84
CA THR A 342 15.45 -1.59 8.34
C THR A 342 14.45 -1.91 9.46
N ILE A 343 14.86 -2.70 10.46
CA ILE A 343 14.04 -3.02 11.64
C ILE A 343 13.81 -1.76 12.47
N GLU A 344 14.83 -0.92 12.67
CA GLU A 344 14.69 0.39 13.33
C GLU A 344 13.74 1.32 12.55
N GLN A 345 13.94 1.48 11.23
CA GLN A 345 13.06 2.31 10.40
C GLN A 345 11.61 1.82 10.41
N LYS A 346 11.40 0.49 10.34
CA LYS A 346 10.07 -0.11 10.39
C LYS A 346 9.45 -0.06 11.79
N SER A 347 10.24 -0.13 12.86
CA SER A 347 9.73 0.00 14.23
C SER A 347 9.30 1.43 14.56
N PHE A 348 9.98 2.46 14.03
CA PHE A 348 9.53 3.85 14.13
C PHE A 348 8.25 4.13 13.33
N SER A 349 8.09 3.42 12.20
CA SER A 349 6.91 3.51 11.33
C SER A 349 5.74 2.76 11.97
N LYS A 350 5.03 3.39 12.92
CA LYS A 350 3.91 2.84 13.71
C LYS A 350 2.78 2.11 12.95
N GLU A 351 2.78 2.15 11.62
CA GLU A 351 1.73 1.63 10.75
C GLU A 351 2.11 0.35 9.98
N VAL A 352 3.32 -0.18 10.13
CA VAL A 352 3.73 -1.40 9.40
C VAL A 352 3.20 -2.65 10.10
N GLN A 353 2.65 -3.58 9.32
CA GLN A 353 2.11 -4.85 9.82
C GLN A 353 3.19 -5.63 10.58
N ASN A 354 2.91 -5.98 11.85
CA ASN A 354 3.84 -6.71 12.72
C ASN A 354 4.45 -7.96 12.07
N ASN A 355 3.76 -8.59 11.12
CA ASN A 355 4.26 -9.77 10.42
C ASN A 355 5.53 -9.50 9.61
N ASP A 356 5.60 -8.36 8.91
CA ASP A 356 6.78 -8.00 8.13
C ASP A 356 7.97 -7.74 9.05
N LEU A 357 7.76 -6.99 10.13
CA LEU A 357 8.79 -6.73 11.13
C LEU A 357 9.31 -8.03 11.76
N MET A 358 8.40 -8.93 12.15
CA MET A 358 8.76 -10.26 12.67
C MET A 358 9.55 -11.09 11.67
N PHE A 359 9.25 -10.99 10.38
CA PHE A 359 10.03 -11.66 9.34
C PHE A 359 11.47 -11.13 9.27
N TYR A 360 11.69 -9.81 9.31
CA TYR A 360 13.05 -9.26 9.33
C TYR A 360 13.81 -9.64 10.60
N ILE A 361 13.14 -9.68 11.76
CA ILE A 361 13.74 -10.13 13.02
C ILE A 361 14.16 -11.61 12.90
N GLN A 362 13.26 -12.50 12.45
CA GLN A 362 13.59 -13.91 12.26
C GLN A 362 14.72 -14.13 11.24
N LEU A 363 14.76 -13.31 10.17
CA LEU A 363 15.81 -13.38 9.18
C LEU A 363 17.14 -12.92 9.77
N LYS A 364 17.15 -11.84 10.55
CA LYS A 364 18.31 -11.36 11.29
C LYS A 364 18.84 -12.44 12.25
N ASP A 365 17.97 -13.04 13.07
CA ASP A 365 18.36 -14.09 14.03
C ASP A 365 18.96 -15.31 13.33
N LYS A 366 18.40 -15.71 12.17
CA LYS A 366 18.96 -16.79 11.35
C LYS A 366 20.33 -16.45 10.78
N LEU A 367 20.55 -15.21 10.36
CA LEU A 367 21.86 -14.76 9.88
C LEU A 367 22.89 -14.72 11.01
N GLU A 368 22.53 -14.21 12.19
CA GLU A 368 23.38 -14.21 13.38
C GLU A 368 23.74 -15.64 13.82
N ALA A 369 22.76 -16.54 13.89
CA ALA A 369 22.99 -17.96 14.18
C ALA A 369 23.89 -18.62 13.12
N SER A 370 23.71 -18.29 11.84
CA SER A 370 24.56 -18.82 10.77
C SER A 370 26.01 -18.31 10.85
N LYS A 371 26.19 -17.03 11.25
CA LYS A 371 27.51 -16.44 11.48
C LYS A 371 28.20 -17.15 12.65
N GLN A 372 27.50 -17.34 13.76
CA GLN A 372 28.06 -17.99 14.94
C GLN A 372 28.41 -19.47 14.67
N ALA A 373 27.52 -20.22 14.01
CA ALA A 373 27.82 -21.59 13.60
C ALA A 373 29.03 -21.68 12.64
N PHE A 374 29.23 -20.68 11.77
CA PHE A 374 30.39 -20.63 10.89
C PHE A 374 31.69 -20.36 11.66
N LEU A 375 31.65 -19.44 12.63
CA LEU A 375 32.79 -19.13 13.50
C LEU A 375 33.16 -20.33 14.39
N GLU A 376 32.18 -21.00 14.98
CA GLU A 376 32.40 -22.22 15.77
C GLU A 376 33.00 -23.34 14.92
N LYS A 377 32.52 -23.52 13.68
CA LYS A 377 33.09 -24.51 12.75
C LYS A 377 34.54 -24.18 12.35
N ASN A 378 34.87 -22.91 12.17
CA ASN A 378 36.25 -22.51 11.89
C ASN A 378 37.13 -22.73 13.12
N TYR A 379 36.66 -22.36 14.31
CA TYR A 379 37.37 -22.60 15.56
C TYR A 379 37.63 -24.10 15.78
N LEU A 380 36.63 -24.97 15.58
CA LEU A 380 36.81 -26.41 15.69
C LEU A 380 37.80 -26.97 14.68
N LYS A 381 37.84 -26.44 13.44
CA LYS A 381 38.84 -26.83 12.45
C LYS A 381 40.25 -26.40 12.84
N ASP A 382 40.39 -25.22 13.45
CA ASP A 382 41.68 -24.74 13.93
C ASP A 382 42.15 -25.55 15.14
N VAL A 383 41.26 -25.89 16.07
CA VAL A 383 41.55 -26.80 17.19
C VAL A 383 41.97 -28.20 16.69
N GLN A 384 41.28 -28.75 15.69
CA GLN A 384 41.62 -30.05 15.09
C GLN A 384 42.92 -30.03 14.27
N LYS A 385 43.44 -28.87 13.88
CA LYS A 385 44.75 -28.75 13.22
C LYS A 385 45.91 -28.61 14.21
N VAL A 386 45.60 -28.24 15.45
CA VAL A 386 46.60 -28.08 16.52
C VAL A 386 46.79 -29.39 17.31
N GLN A 387 45.84 -30.33 17.17
CA GLN A 387 46.01 -31.74 17.53
C GLN A 387 46.54 -32.53 16.33
#